data_AF-A0A832PV72-F1
#
_entry.id   AF-A0A832PV72-F1
#
_cell.length_a   1.000
_cell.length_b   1.000
_cell.length_c   1.000
_cell.angle_alpha   90.00
_cell.angle_beta   90.00
_cell.angle_gamma   90.00
#
_symmetry.space_group_name_H-M   'P 1'
#
loop_
_entity.id
_entity.type
_entity.pdbx_description
1 polymer ?
#
loop_
_entity_poly.entity_id
_entity_poly.type
_entity_poly.pdbx_seq_one_letter_code
_entity_poly.pdbx_strand_id
1 'polypeptide(L)'
;MAVLWTIPERCRRCYTCVRECPAKAIRVEHGQAQVIPDRCIACGNCVKVCAQGAKQVQDDVSRVMAMIMSGRPVIACVAPAFPAAFNDVEPGRVIQAIRELGFSEVWEVSFGAELLAPHYVRLYHEARRSGQPIIATCCPAIVTYVE
;
A
#
# COMPACT_ATOMS: atom_id res chain seq x y z
N MET A 1 -4.24 7.50 -12.60
CA MET A 1 -4.99 8.03 -11.44
C MET A 1 -4.02 8.23 -10.28
N ALA A 2 -3.95 9.41 -9.69
CA ALA A 2 -3.04 9.68 -8.59
C ALA A 2 -3.67 9.24 -7.26
N VAL A 3 -3.07 8.26 -6.57
CA VAL A 3 -3.54 7.76 -5.26
C VAL A 3 -2.86 8.46 -4.07
N LEU A 4 -1.96 9.43 -4.36
CA LEU A 4 -1.19 10.18 -3.38
C LEU A 4 -1.14 11.65 -3.76
N TRP A 5 -1.38 12.53 -2.80
CA TRP A 5 -1.33 13.98 -3.01
C TRP A 5 -0.84 14.73 -1.76
N THR A 6 -0.75 16.06 -1.90
CA THR A 6 -0.38 16.96 -0.81
C THR A 6 -1.55 17.86 -0.48
N ILE A 7 -1.87 18.01 0.80
CA ILE A 7 -2.72 19.09 1.32
C ILE A 7 -1.80 20.30 1.57
N PRO A 8 -1.82 21.34 0.73
CA PRO A 8 -0.89 22.45 0.83
C PRO A 8 -0.94 23.16 2.19
N GLU A 9 -2.14 23.31 2.75
CA GLU A 9 -2.42 24.06 3.97
C GLU A 9 -1.76 23.43 5.21
N ARG A 10 -1.51 22.11 5.17
CA ARG A 10 -0.86 21.37 6.26
C ARG A 10 0.66 21.35 6.13
N CYS A 11 1.21 21.71 4.97
CA CYS A 11 2.64 21.54 4.75
C CYS A 11 3.46 22.69 5.34
N ARG A 12 4.40 22.33 6.23
CA ARG A 12 5.33 23.29 6.86
C ARG A 12 6.70 23.38 6.18
N ARG A 13 6.83 22.92 4.93
CA ARG A 13 8.04 23.09 4.10
C ARG A 13 9.34 22.56 4.73
N CYS A 14 9.28 21.50 5.54
CA CYS A 14 10.48 20.84 6.11
C CYS A 14 11.26 19.97 5.11
N TYR A 15 10.66 19.70 3.95
CA TYR A 15 11.20 18.93 2.83
C TYR A 15 11.66 17.50 3.16
N THR A 16 11.28 16.92 4.30
CA THR A 16 11.60 15.51 4.64
C THR A 16 11.12 14.56 3.56
N CYS A 17 9.88 14.71 3.10
CA CYS A 17 9.33 13.89 2.03
C CYS A 17 10.15 13.96 0.72
N VAL A 18 10.78 15.10 0.41
CA VAL A 18 11.62 15.26 -0.79
C VAL A 18 12.88 14.42 -0.68
N ARG A 19 13.55 14.44 0.49
CA ARG A 19 14.77 13.66 0.76
C ARG A 19 14.50 12.16 0.76
N GLU A 20 13.40 11.77 1.40
CA GLU A 20 13.01 10.38 1.65
C GLU A 20 12.31 9.69 0.46
N CYS A 21 11.93 10.42 -0.60
CA CYS A 21 11.26 9.79 -1.73
C CYS A 21 12.25 8.93 -2.54
N PRO A 22 12.04 7.60 -2.64
CA PRO A 22 12.95 6.72 -3.37
C PRO A 22 12.90 6.98 -4.88
N ALA A 23 11.72 7.31 -5.42
CA ALA A 23 11.52 7.60 -6.84
C ALA A 23 11.78 9.06 -7.23
N LYS A 24 12.24 9.92 -6.30
CA LYS A 24 12.40 11.37 -6.54
C LYS A 24 11.17 12.01 -7.21
N ALA A 25 10.00 11.59 -6.74
CA ALA A 25 8.67 11.97 -7.26
C ALA A 25 8.04 13.14 -6.48
N ILE A 26 8.85 13.96 -5.82
CA ILE A 26 8.37 15.15 -5.10
C ILE A 26 9.21 16.35 -5.54
N ARG A 27 8.54 17.39 -6.06
CA ARG A 27 9.14 18.66 -6.43
C ARG A 27 8.80 19.75 -5.43
N VAL A 28 9.58 20.81 -5.42
CA VAL A 28 9.27 22.04 -4.70
C VAL A 28 8.80 23.07 -5.73
N GLU A 29 7.57 23.53 -5.59
CA GLU A 29 6.93 24.48 -6.50
C GLU A 29 6.35 25.61 -5.66
N HIS A 30 6.75 26.86 -5.92
CA HIS A 30 6.42 28.03 -5.07
C HIS A 30 6.74 27.81 -3.57
N GLY A 31 7.86 27.14 -3.28
CA GLY A 31 8.26 26.78 -1.92
C GLY A 31 7.50 25.61 -1.30
N GLN A 32 6.51 25.05 -1.99
CA GLN A 32 5.62 24.00 -1.51
C GLN A 32 6.01 22.63 -2.08
N ALA A 33 6.09 21.61 -1.22
CA ALA A 33 6.45 20.25 -1.65
C ALA A 33 5.24 19.54 -2.27
N GLN A 34 5.26 19.27 -3.57
CA GLN A 34 4.18 18.63 -4.33
C GLN A 34 4.59 17.28 -4.91
N VAL A 35 3.67 16.33 -4.94
CA VAL A 35 3.88 15.01 -5.59
C VAL A 35 3.83 15.21 -7.11
N ILE A 36 4.73 14.55 -7.84
CA ILE A 36 4.70 14.46 -9.30
C ILE A 36 3.97 13.15 -9.63
N PRO A 37 2.69 13.18 -10.06
CA PRO A 37 1.89 11.97 -10.23
C PRO A 37 2.54 10.94 -11.15
N ASP A 38 3.06 11.38 -12.29
CA ASP A 38 3.60 10.52 -13.34
C ASP A 38 4.91 9.81 -12.95
N ARG A 39 5.60 10.27 -11.91
CA ARG A 39 6.80 9.62 -11.36
C ARG A 39 6.52 8.84 -10.08
N CYS A 40 5.32 8.99 -9.52
CA CYS A 40 5.01 8.43 -8.21
C CYS A 40 4.71 6.93 -8.32
N ILE A 41 5.58 6.11 -7.73
CA ILE A 41 5.41 4.65 -7.63
C ILE A 41 4.42 4.19 -6.54
N ALA A 42 3.64 5.11 -5.98
CA ALA A 42 2.65 4.83 -4.94
C ALA A 42 3.15 4.12 -3.65
N CYS A 43 4.45 4.19 -3.30
CA CYS A 43 4.99 3.46 -2.14
C CYS A 43 4.61 4.00 -0.75
N GLY A 44 3.98 5.18 -0.67
CA GLY A 44 3.53 5.75 0.61
C GLY A 44 4.62 6.26 1.56
N ASN A 45 5.92 6.13 1.26
CA ASN A 45 6.99 6.56 2.19
C ASN A 45 6.87 8.04 2.60
N CYS A 46 6.45 8.89 1.65
CA CYS A 46 6.25 10.31 1.91
C CYS A 46 5.14 10.60 2.94
N VAL A 47 4.15 9.73 3.07
CA VAL A 47 3.08 9.81 4.07
C VAL A 47 3.62 9.42 5.43
N LYS A 48 4.33 8.29 5.50
CA LYS A 48 4.96 7.78 6.73
C LYS A 48 5.88 8.81 7.40
N VAL A 49 6.69 9.52 6.61
CA VAL A 49 7.67 10.48 7.15
C VAL A 49 7.12 11.90 7.34
N CYS A 50 5.87 12.16 6.95
CA CYS A 50 5.28 13.49 7.05
C CYS A 50 4.69 13.74 8.44
N ALA A 51 5.48 14.36 9.33
CA ALA A 51 5.03 14.74 10.67
C ALA A 51 3.81 15.71 10.71
N GLN A 52 3.47 16.34 9.58
CA GLN A 52 2.37 17.30 9.50
C GLN A 52 1.06 16.70 8.97
N GLY A 53 1.06 15.41 8.57
CA GLY A 53 -0.09 14.81 7.89
C GLY A 53 -0.47 15.54 6.60
N ALA A 54 0.51 16.18 5.94
CA ALA A 54 0.29 16.94 4.71
C ALA A 54 0.30 16.05 3.46
N LYS A 55 0.91 14.86 3.53
CA LYS A 55 0.85 13.85 2.47
C LYS A 55 -0.30 12.91 2.78
N GLN A 56 -1.16 12.64 1.80
CA GLN A 56 -2.36 11.83 1.96
C GLN A 56 -2.42 10.74 0.89
N VAL A 57 -3.05 9.63 1.24
CA VAL A 57 -3.42 8.53 0.35
C VAL A 57 -4.90 8.60 0.03
N GLN A 58 -5.31 7.95 -1.06
CA GLN A 58 -6.71 7.71 -1.36
C GLN A 58 -7.40 7.02 -0.17
N ASP A 59 -8.50 7.63 0.29
CA ASP A 59 -9.39 7.08 1.29
C ASP A 59 -10.64 6.53 0.59
N ASP A 60 -10.86 5.23 0.71
CA ASP A 60 -11.99 4.53 0.14
C ASP A 60 -13.05 4.12 1.18
N VAL A 61 -12.96 4.60 2.44
CA VAL A 61 -13.89 4.22 3.51
C VAL A 61 -15.34 4.45 3.11
N SER A 62 -15.70 5.63 2.58
CA SER A 62 -17.08 5.91 2.15
C SER A 62 -17.55 4.99 1.02
N ARG A 63 -16.65 4.63 0.09
CA ARG A 63 -16.94 3.69 -1.00
C ARG A 63 -17.21 2.29 -0.45
N VAL A 64 -16.39 1.84 0.51
CA VAL A 64 -16.55 0.54 1.18
C VAL A 64 -17.86 0.48 1.98
N MET A 65 -18.18 1.54 2.72
CA MET A 65 -19.45 1.61 3.47
C MET A 65 -20.66 1.53 2.54
N ALA A 66 -20.61 2.20 1.37
CA ALA A 66 -21.66 2.09 0.37
C ALA A 66 -21.79 0.66 -0.20
N MET A 67 -20.67 -0.05 -0.40
CA MET A 67 -20.71 -1.46 -0.82
C MET A 67 -21.37 -2.34 0.23
N ILE A 68 -21.02 -2.19 1.51
CA ILE A 68 -21.61 -2.95 2.62
C ILE A 68 -23.12 -2.69 2.73
N MET A 69 -23.54 -1.43 2.60
CA MET A 69 -24.95 -1.04 2.66
C MET A 69 -25.77 -1.44 1.42
N SER A 70 -25.13 -1.92 0.34
CA SER A 70 -25.83 -2.27 -0.90
C SER A 70 -26.68 -3.54 -0.82
N GLY A 71 -26.57 -4.31 0.27
CA GLY A 71 -27.27 -5.59 0.46
C GLY A 71 -26.68 -6.77 -0.33
N ARG A 72 -25.58 -6.54 -1.07
CA ARG A 72 -24.82 -7.62 -1.73
C ARG A 72 -23.73 -8.15 -0.80
N PRO A 73 -23.34 -9.43 -0.92
CA PRO A 73 -22.19 -9.95 -0.17
C PRO A 73 -20.91 -9.17 -0.50
N VAL A 74 -20.21 -8.70 0.53
CA VAL A 74 -18.93 -8.00 0.42
C VAL A 74 -17.89 -8.78 1.22
N ILE A 75 -16.78 -9.13 0.57
CA ILE A 75 -15.70 -9.93 1.16
C ILE A 75 -14.52 -9.01 1.46
N ALA A 76 -14.02 -9.05 2.70
CA ALA A 76 -12.78 -8.36 3.06
C ALA A 76 -11.59 -9.27 2.75
N CYS A 77 -10.67 -8.81 1.90
CA CYS A 77 -9.38 -9.47 1.66
C CYS A 77 -8.28 -8.72 2.42
N VAL A 78 -7.82 -9.28 3.53
CA VAL A 78 -6.89 -8.63 4.46
C VAL A 78 -5.45 -9.04 4.15
N ALA A 79 -4.55 -8.06 4.09
CA ALA A 79 -3.13 -8.30 3.82
C ALA A 79 -2.45 -9.03 4.99
N PRO A 80 -1.45 -9.90 4.73
CA PRO A 80 -0.79 -10.72 5.77
C PRO A 80 -0.09 -9.93 6.87
N ALA A 81 0.19 -8.65 6.62
CA ALA A 81 0.83 -7.77 7.59
C ALA A 81 -0.11 -7.30 8.71
N PHE A 82 -1.42 -7.56 8.63
CA PHE A 82 -2.38 -7.05 9.62
C PHE A 82 -2.08 -7.47 11.08
N PRO A 83 -1.62 -8.69 11.40
CA PRO A 83 -1.33 -9.05 12.79
C PRO A 83 -0.16 -8.23 13.36
N ALA A 84 0.80 -7.87 12.51
CA ALA A 84 1.91 -7.01 12.90
C ALA A 84 1.50 -5.53 13.01
N ALA A 85 0.50 -5.10 12.23
CA ALA A 85 -0.04 -3.74 12.30
C ALA A 85 -0.92 -3.51 13.54
N PHE A 86 -1.63 -4.53 14.00
CA PHE A 86 -2.46 -4.54 15.21
C PHE A 86 -1.83 -5.42 16.29
N ASN A 87 -0.58 -5.13 16.64
CA ASN A 87 0.23 -5.99 17.52
C ASN A 87 -0.19 -6.00 18.99
N ASP A 88 -1.09 -5.09 19.39
CA ASP A 88 -1.68 -4.94 20.71
C ASP A 88 -3.04 -5.65 20.83
N VAL A 89 -3.51 -6.28 19.76
CA VAL A 89 -4.82 -6.93 19.68
C VAL A 89 -4.67 -8.34 19.10
N GLU A 90 -5.35 -9.30 19.72
CA GLU A 90 -5.40 -10.66 19.18
C GLU A 90 -5.97 -10.66 17.74
N PRO A 91 -5.32 -11.34 16.77
CA PRO A 91 -5.75 -11.28 15.36
C PRO A 91 -7.22 -11.64 15.14
N GLY A 92 -7.76 -12.57 15.93
CA GLY A 92 -9.17 -12.96 15.89
C GLY A 92 -10.14 -11.80 16.22
N ARG A 93 -9.73 -10.84 17.05
CA ARG A 93 -10.54 -9.66 17.39
C ARG A 93 -10.61 -8.67 16.23
N VAL A 94 -9.53 -8.54 15.46
CA VAL A 94 -9.53 -7.75 14.21
C VAL A 94 -10.48 -8.38 13.19
N ILE A 95 -10.43 -9.70 13.01
CA ILE A 95 -11.34 -10.43 12.12
C ILE A 95 -12.79 -10.29 12.56
N GLN A 96 -13.05 -10.39 13.87
CA GLN A 96 -14.38 -10.17 14.45
C GLN A 96 -14.88 -8.75 14.15
N ALA A 97 -14.07 -7.73 14.39
CA ALA A 97 -14.43 -6.35 14.13
C ALA A 97 -14.78 -6.13 12.65
N ILE A 98 -14.02 -6.72 11.71
CA ILE A 98 -14.34 -6.64 10.28
C ILE A 98 -15.70 -7.29 9.96
N ARG A 99 -16.03 -8.43 10.57
CA ARG A 99 -17.35 -9.05 10.41
C ARG A 99 -18.47 -8.18 10.99
N GLU A 100 -18.25 -7.57 12.15
CA GLU A 100 -19.21 -6.66 12.81
C GLU A 100 -19.45 -5.38 11.99
N LEU A 101 -18.48 -4.94 11.18
CA LEU A 101 -18.66 -3.84 10.23
C LEU A 101 -19.63 -4.18 9.07
N GLY A 102 -19.99 -5.45 8.88
CA GLY A 102 -20.96 -5.90 7.87
C GLY A 102 -20.37 -6.65 6.68
N PHE A 103 -19.08 -6.99 6.70
CA PHE A 103 -18.50 -7.89 5.69
C PHE A 103 -19.03 -9.31 5.86
N SER A 104 -19.41 -9.95 4.76
CA SER A 104 -19.96 -11.31 4.76
C SER A 104 -18.89 -12.36 5.06
N GLU A 105 -17.67 -12.15 4.56
CA GLU A 105 -16.53 -13.02 4.78
C GLU A 105 -15.24 -12.22 4.92
N VAL A 106 -14.25 -12.82 5.57
CA VAL A 106 -12.91 -12.27 5.75
C VAL A 106 -11.91 -13.31 5.28
N TRP A 107 -11.19 -12.99 4.22
CA TRP A 107 -10.18 -13.82 3.59
C TRP A 107 -8.82 -13.15 3.75
N GLU A 108 -7.78 -13.95 3.88
CA GLU A 108 -6.42 -13.46 4.01
C GLU A 108 -5.71 -13.60 2.64
N VAL A 109 -4.95 -12.58 2.26
CA VAL A 109 -4.36 -12.45 0.91
C VAL A 109 -3.15 -13.37 0.70
N SER A 110 -2.45 -13.82 1.75
CA SER A 110 -1.38 -14.81 1.68
C SER A 110 -1.82 -16.16 1.13
N PHE A 111 -3.11 -16.49 1.15
CA PHE A 111 -3.62 -17.63 0.38
C PHE A 111 -3.22 -17.52 -1.11
N GLY A 112 -3.36 -16.33 -1.70
CA GLY A 112 -2.89 -16.08 -3.07
C GLY A 112 -1.36 -16.16 -3.20
N ALA A 113 -0.61 -15.75 -2.17
CA ALA A 113 0.84 -15.89 -2.16
C ALA A 113 1.29 -17.35 -2.09
N GLU A 114 0.57 -18.19 -1.34
CA GLU A 114 0.82 -19.63 -1.24
C GLU A 114 0.62 -20.33 -2.59
N LEU A 115 -0.43 -19.97 -3.33
CA LEU A 115 -0.65 -20.50 -4.69
C LEU A 115 0.51 -20.17 -5.66
N LEU A 116 1.17 -19.04 -5.46
CA LEU A 116 2.28 -18.60 -6.31
C LEU A 116 3.66 -19.08 -5.83
N ALA A 117 3.77 -19.55 -4.58
CA ALA A 117 5.05 -19.91 -3.98
C ALA A 117 5.86 -20.95 -4.79
N PRO A 118 5.27 -22.04 -5.35
CA PRO A 118 6.03 -23.01 -6.15
C PRO A 118 6.65 -22.39 -7.41
N HIS A 119 5.97 -21.42 -8.03
CA HIS A 119 6.48 -20.72 -9.22
C HIS A 119 7.68 -19.85 -8.88
N TYR A 120 7.61 -19.13 -7.75
CA TYR A 120 8.74 -18.33 -7.26
C TYR A 120 9.94 -19.19 -6.85
N VAL A 121 9.71 -20.35 -6.23
CA VAL A 121 10.76 -21.33 -5.91
C VAL A 121 11.44 -21.82 -7.20
N ARG A 122 10.68 -22.13 -8.24
CA ARG A 122 11.23 -22.51 -9.54
C ARG A 122 12.10 -21.40 -10.14
N LEU A 123 11.58 -20.17 -10.19
CA LEU A 123 12.31 -18.99 -10.70
C LEU A 123 13.61 -18.76 -9.91
N TYR A 124 13.57 -18.91 -8.59
CA TYR A 124 14.75 -18.80 -7.74
C TYR A 124 15.82 -19.83 -8.09
N HIS A 125 15.45 -21.10 -8.32
CA HIS A 125 16.40 -22.14 -8.73
C HIS A 125 16.96 -21.92 -10.15
N GLU A 126 16.17 -21.36 -11.06
CA GLU A 126 16.63 -20.97 -12.40
C GLU A 126 17.60 -19.78 -12.35
N ALA A 127 17.28 -18.75 -11.55
CA ALA A 127 18.14 -17.60 -11.28
C ALA A 127 19.49 -18.02 -10.70
N ARG A 128 19.49 -18.94 -9.71
CA ARG A 128 20.73 -19.46 -9.12
C ARG A 128 21.61 -20.22 -10.09
N ARG A 129 21.02 -20.95 -11.04
CA ARG A 129 21.77 -21.72 -12.06
C ARG A 129 22.34 -20.81 -13.15
N SER A 130 21.58 -19.82 -13.57
CA SER A 130 21.99 -18.87 -14.63
C SER A 130 22.90 -17.75 -14.12
N GLY A 131 22.91 -17.49 -12.80
CA GLY A 131 23.57 -16.33 -12.21
C GLY A 131 22.83 -15.01 -12.48
N GLN A 132 21.65 -15.05 -13.11
CA GLN A 132 20.86 -13.85 -13.40
C GLN A 132 20.00 -13.47 -12.19
N PRO A 133 20.00 -12.20 -11.77
CA PRO A 133 19.11 -11.74 -10.70
C PRO A 133 17.65 -11.73 -11.18
N ILE A 134 16.73 -12.00 -10.24
CA ILE A 134 15.29 -11.87 -10.45
C ILE A 134 14.72 -10.85 -9.47
N ILE A 135 13.72 -10.09 -9.93
CA ILE A 135 12.97 -9.13 -9.10
C ILE A 135 11.58 -9.72 -8.87
N ALA A 136 11.17 -9.80 -7.60
CA ALA A 136 9.82 -10.26 -7.28
C ALA A 136 8.76 -9.23 -7.67
N THR A 137 7.59 -9.70 -8.13
CA THR A 137 6.51 -8.86 -8.66
C THR A 137 5.33 -8.69 -7.70
N CYS A 138 5.46 -9.14 -6.45
CA CYS A 138 4.40 -9.04 -5.45
C CYS A 138 4.15 -7.60 -4.95
N CYS A 139 5.13 -6.70 -5.10
CA CYS A 139 5.02 -5.31 -4.69
C CYS A 139 4.68 -4.43 -5.90
N PRO A 140 3.49 -3.81 -5.96
CA PRO A 140 3.11 -2.96 -7.09
C PRO A 140 4.05 -1.76 -7.23
N ALA A 141 4.57 -1.22 -6.13
CA ALA A 141 5.53 -0.11 -6.18
C ALA A 141 6.85 -0.48 -6.85
N ILE A 142 7.29 -1.75 -6.75
CA ILE A 142 8.49 -2.23 -7.47
C ILE A 142 8.17 -2.43 -8.95
N VAL A 143 7.00 -3.01 -9.26
CA VAL A 143 6.55 -3.18 -10.66
C VAL A 143 6.49 -1.83 -11.37
N THR A 144 5.77 -0.85 -10.79
CA THR A 144 5.67 0.52 -11.33
C THR A 144 7.00 1.28 -11.34
N TYR A 145 8.00 0.88 -10.55
CA TYR A 145 9.34 1.48 -10.63
C TYR A 145 10.12 0.99 -11.85
N VAL A 146 9.84 -0.24 -12.29
CA VAL A 146 10.51 -0.88 -13.42
C VAL A 146 9.84 -0.52 -14.75
N GLU A 147 8.51 -0.37 -14.74
CA GLU A 147 7.70 0.13 -15.88
C GLU A 147 8.02 1.58 -16.26
#